data_AF-A0AAD5M2H6-F1
#
_entry.id   AF-A0AAD5M2H6-F1
#
_cell.length_a   1.000
_cell.length_b   1.000
_cell.length_c   1.000
_cell.angle_alpha   90.00
_cell.angle_beta   90.00
_cell.angle_gamma   90.00
#
_symmetry.space_group_name_H-M   'P 1'
#
loop_
_entity.id
_entity.type
_entity.pdbx_description
1 polymer ?
#
loop_
_entity_poly.entity_id
_entity_poly.type
_entity_poly.pdbx_seq_one_letter_code
_entity_poly.pdbx_strand_id
1 'polypeptide(L)'
;MLLTACRNGVYMKAETEQSNVNNLLWRLRAEPTKVVTLVEWYGAPVVRDSWAWVHFFHIVLAGQVLFNVVVLLLVSFRNVMRVGTYWLGDSFVAVSTSLVWRGLLVILSWVLNKAWALREFGLYDGSLLSAAPDYFCYEQIMHADLITLYLSIVGLIGKVLKARIDPALSVICFELGFRFRRSILEWFPTLYQSFVDVSMSDFLAGSVVADEGSNAVSPMMLWGIHEALPLTTSFVAATLVPAFSTLVVLILVVVLQKCVAHYKDAITRRVKRAIPWKTSVHAVQINPSEPSYGDHDGKDYSTANSTAGPPRTQFEIATGATLANQFGLVCDYDNYVFIKGLRFASADGIYSNGFVIANRKFLVQIDDLTTIFFMKLFRVRFRNVYAYDVDGYSVQEMARLVYPDTMSYRDLFSLSIHILT
;
A
#
# COMPACT_ATOMS: atom_id res chain seq x y z
N MET A 1 -2.91 25.67 -48.11
CA MET A 1 -3.28 24.46 -47.34
C MET A 1 -4.31 24.90 -46.33
N LEU A 2 -5.53 24.34 -46.37
CA LEU A 2 -6.58 24.70 -45.41
C LEU A 2 -6.48 23.75 -44.20
N LEU A 3 -6.51 24.30 -43.00
CA LEU A 3 -6.56 23.55 -41.75
C LEU A 3 -7.83 23.97 -41.03
N THR A 4 -8.66 23.00 -40.65
CA THR A 4 -9.81 23.24 -39.79
C THR A 4 -9.58 22.55 -38.45
N ALA A 5 -9.92 23.23 -37.36
CA ALA A 5 -9.74 22.72 -36.01
C ALA A 5 -11.10 22.29 -35.44
N CYS A 6 -11.14 21.14 -34.80
CA CYS A 6 -12.26 20.70 -33.98
C CYS A 6 -11.77 20.17 -32.64
N ARG A 7 -12.69 20.06 -31.69
CA ARG A 7 -12.41 19.57 -30.34
C ARG A 7 -13.48 18.56 -29.99
N ASN A 8 -13.06 17.42 -29.45
CA ASN A 8 -13.95 16.39 -28.93
C ASN A 8 -13.43 15.87 -27.58
N GLY A 9 -14.29 15.19 -26.85
CA GLY A 9 -13.95 14.61 -25.55
C GLY A 9 -14.92 15.06 -24.47
N VAL A 10 -14.47 14.94 -23.22
CA VAL A 10 -15.35 14.97 -22.06
C VAL A 10 -14.91 16.07 -21.10
N TYR A 11 -15.86 16.77 -20.50
CA TYR A 11 -15.60 17.65 -19.38
C TYR A 11 -16.54 17.39 -18.21
N MET A 12 -16.11 17.76 -17.01
CA MET A 12 -16.94 17.73 -15.82
C MET A 12 -17.20 19.16 -15.35
N LYS A 13 -18.49 19.54 -15.24
CA LYS A 13 -18.98 20.90 -14.97
C LYS A 13 -18.59 21.96 -16.01
N ALA A 14 -17.30 22.14 -16.29
CA ALA A 14 -16.78 23.11 -17.24
C ALA A 14 -15.47 22.63 -17.88
N GLU A 15 -15.28 22.95 -19.17
CA GLU A 15 -14.06 22.63 -19.94
C GLU A 15 -12.77 23.25 -19.39
N THR A 16 -12.89 24.29 -18.56
CA THR A 16 -11.75 24.98 -17.94
C THR A 16 -11.36 24.38 -16.60
N GLU A 17 -12.24 23.60 -15.96
CA GLU A 17 -11.99 23.02 -14.64
C GLU A 17 -11.41 21.60 -14.77
N GLN A 18 -12.15 20.69 -15.41
CA GLN A 18 -11.81 19.28 -15.51
C GLN A 18 -12.25 18.75 -16.87
N SER A 19 -11.29 18.37 -17.69
CA SER A 19 -11.58 17.98 -19.06
C SER A 19 -10.51 17.10 -19.66
N ASN A 20 -10.92 16.17 -20.49
CA ASN A 20 -10.06 15.37 -21.34
C ASN A 20 -10.52 15.59 -22.78
N VAL A 21 -9.83 16.48 -23.49
CA VAL A 21 -10.27 16.98 -24.80
C VAL A 21 -9.16 16.76 -25.81
N ASN A 22 -9.46 16.07 -26.90
CA ASN A 22 -8.55 16.02 -28.03
C ASN A 22 -8.75 17.26 -28.89
N ASN A 23 -7.67 18.01 -29.08
CA ASN A 23 -7.65 19.10 -30.05
C ASN A 23 -7.19 18.51 -31.39
N LEU A 24 -8.10 18.45 -32.35
CA LEU A 24 -7.90 17.81 -33.64
C LEU A 24 -7.80 18.87 -34.74
N LEU A 25 -6.82 18.71 -35.60
CA LEU A 25 -6.61 19.47 -36.82
C LEU A 25 -6.93 18.55 -37.98
N TRP A 26 -7.96 18.90 -38.73
CA TRP A 26 -8.29 18.23 -39.98
C TRP A 26 -7.35 18.74 -41.07
N ARG A 27 -6.60 17.82 -41.65
CA ARG A 27 -5.75 18.13 -42.80
C ARG A 27 -6.55 18.00 -44.10
N LEU A 28 -6.94 19.13 -44.66
CA LEU A 28 -7.57 19.16 -45.98
C LEU A 28 -6.49 19.12 -47.07
N ARG A 29 -6.42 17.99 -47.78
CA ARG A 29 -5.51 17.81 -48.92
C ARG A 29 -5.95 18.68 -50.10
N ALA A 30 -5.00 19.04 -50.97
CA ALA A 30 -5.28 19.90 -52.13
C ALA A 30 -6.16 19.21 -53.18
N GLU A 31 -6.13 17.86 -53.24
CA GLU A 31 -6.97 17.07 -54.13
C GLU A 31 -8.37 16.84 -53.51
N PRO A 32 -9.46 17.33 -54.12
CA PRO A 32 -10.81 17.23 -53.57
C PRO A 32 -11.28 15.79 -53.36
N THR A 33 -10.91 14.88 -54.25
CA THR A 33 -11.26 13.45 -54.16
C THR A 33 -10.65 12.79 -52.92
N LYS A 34 -9.45 13.20 -52.51
CA LYS A 34 -8.80 12.70 -51.29
C LYS A 34 -9.40 13.28 -50.01
N VAL A 35 -9.94 14.50 -50.07
CA VAL A 35 -10.61 15.13 -48.92
C VAL A 35 -11.89 14.40 -48.53
N VAL A 36 -12.63 13.88 -49.52
CA VAL A 36 -13.89 13.13 -49.28
C VAL A 36 -13.64 11.67 -48.91
N THR A 37 -12.54 11.07 -49.39
CA THR A 37 -12.24 9.64 -49.18
C THR A 37 -11.36 9.35 -47.98
N LEU A 38 -10.50 10.28 -47.57
CA LEU A 38 -9.56 10.12 -46.47
C LEU A 38 -9.73 11.25 -45.46
N VAL A 39 -10.15 10.90 -44.25
CA VAL A 39 -10.24 11.83 -43.13
C VAL A 39 -8.98 11.66 -42.27
N GLU A 40 -8.03 12.59 -42.42
CA GLU A 40 -6.79 12.61 -41.64
C GLU A 40 -6.89 13.66 -40.54
N TRP A 41 -6.94 13.20 -39.29
CA TRP A 41 -6.89 14.03 -38.09
C TRP A 41 -5.48 14.00 -37.49
N TYR A 42 -4.97 15.18 -37.13
CA TYR A 42 -3.75 15.32 -36.35
C TYR A 42 -4.09 16.06 -35.07
N GLY A 43 -3.68 15.54 -33.93
CA GLY A 43 -4.04 16.20 -32.67
C GLY A 43 -3.29 15.66 -31.49
N ALA A 44 -3.46 16.36 -30.37
CA ALA A 44 -2.99 15.90 -29.08
C ALA A 44 -4.13 16.02 -28.06
N PRO A 45 -4.26 15.04 -27.16
CA PRO A 45 -5.11 15.16 -25.98
C PRO A 45 -4.59 16.29 -25.08
N VAL A 46 -5.52 17.07 -24.54
CA VAL A 46 -5.24 18.03 -23.47
C VAL A 46 -6.11 17.68 -22.29
N VAL A 47 -5.44 17.21 -21.23
CA VAL A 47 -6.06 16.94 -19.93
C VAL A 47 -5.91 18.15 -19.04
N ARG A 48 -7.02 18.57 -18.44
CA ARG A 48 -7.08 19.56 -17.37
C ARG A 48 -7.69 18.90 -16.16
N ASP A 49 -7.01 19.04 -15.02
CA ASP A 49 -7.54 18.62 -13.74
C ASP A 49 -7.20 19.66 -12.67
N SER A 50 -8.19 20.45 -12.29
CA SER A 50 -8.07 21.46 -11.22
C SER A 50 -7.82 20.84 -9.84
N TRP A 51 -8.05 19.54 -9.68
CA TRP A 51 -7.82 18.79 -8.44
C TRP A 51 -6.54 17.95 -8.47
N ALA A 52 -5.71 18.08 -9.52
CA ALA A 52 -4.46 17.33 -9.63
C ALA A 52 -3.51 17.54 -8.43
N TRP A 53 -3.56 18.71 -7.79
CA TRP A 53 -2.76 19.02 -6.60
C TRP A 53 -3.04 18.07 -5.42
N VAL A 54 -4.21 17.43 -5.36
CA VAL A 54 -4.55 16.45 -4.32
C VAL A 54 -3.62 15.24 -4.40
N HIS A 55 -3.11 14.90 -5.58
CA HIS A 55 -2.12 13.84 -5.72
C HIS A 55 -0.75 14.19 -5.11
N PHE A 56 -0.51 15.46 -4.72
CA PHE A 56 0.70 15.85 -3.98
C PHE A 56 0.78 15.15 -2.60
N PHE A 57 -0.34 14.67 -2.05
CA PHE A 57 -0.30 13.81 -0.86
C PHE A 57 0.57 12.57 -1.07
N HIS A 58 0.58 11.99 -2.28
CA HIS A 58 1.44 10.85 -2.60
C HIS A 58 2.93 11.18 -2.51
N ILE A 59 3.33 12.41 -2.82
CA ILE A 59 4.73 12.84 -2.70
C ILE A 59 5.15 12.85 -1.22
N VAL A 60 4.29 13.35 -0.33
CA VAL A 60 4.54 13.32 1.11
C VAL A 60 4.62 11.88 1.63
N LEU A 61 3.69 11.03 1.21
CA LEU A 61 3.68 9.61 1.58
C LEU A 61 4.92 8.88 1.06
N ALA A 62 5.33 9.14 -0.18
CA ALA A 62 6.54 8.59 -0.78
C ALA A 62 7.80 9.06 -0.05
N GLY A 63 7.87 10.33 0.34
CA GLY A 63 8.97 10.87 1.15
C GLY A 63 9.10 10.17 2.49
N GLN A 64 7.98 9.88 3.18
CA GLN A 64 7.99 9.10 4.41
C GLN A 64 8.50 7.67 4.19
N VAL A 65 8.05 6.99 3.14
CA VAL A 65 8.52 5.63 2.80
C VAL A 65 10.02 5.64 2.50
N LEU A 66 10.49 6.60 1.69
CA LEU A 66 11.90 6.74 1.34
C LEU A 66 12.77 6.93 2.58
N PHE A 67 12.33 7.78 3.53
CA PHE A 67 13.04 7.97 4.79
C PHE A 67 13.14 6.65 5.58
N ASN A 68 12.05 5.89 5.67
CA ASN A 68 12.06 4.60 6.37
C ASN A 68 12.97 3.57 5.69
N VAL A 69 13.03 3.57 4.36
CA VAL A 69 13.99 2.75 3.60
C VAL A 69 15.43 3.19 3.90
N VAL A 70 15.70 4.49 3.98
CA VAL A 70 17.04 5.01 4.38
C VAL A 70 17.41 4.57 5.79
N VAL A 71 16.47 4.63 6.75
CA VAL A 71 16.67 4.13 8.12
C VAL A 71 16.99 2.64 8.12
N LEU A 72 16.22 1.83 7.38
CA LEU A 72 16.48 0.40 7.23
C LEU A 72 17.87 0.14 6.67
N LEU A 73 18.24 0.79 5.56
CA LEU A 73 19.55 0.64 4.94
C LEU A 73 20.67 1.04 5.89
N LEU A 74 20.49 2.08 6.69
CA LEU A 74 21.46 2.52 7.69
C LEU A 74 21.65 1.46 8.78
N VAL A 75 20.55 0.91 9.31
CA VAL A 75 20.58 -0.17 10.31
C VAL A 75 21.26 -1.41 9.74
N SER A 76 20.87 -1.85 8.54
CA SER A 76 21.47 -3.00 7.84
C SER A 76 22.96 -2.79 7.58
N PHE A 77 23.36 -1.63 7.06
CA PHE A 77 24.75 -1.27 6.81
C PHE A 77 25.58 -1.30 8.08
N ARG A 78 25.04 -0.74 9.17
CA ARG A 78 25.73 -0.73 10.46
C ARG A 78 25.86 -2.13 11.06
N ASN A 79 24.85 -2.98 10.87
CA ASN A 79 24.93 -4.37 11.33
C ASN A 79 26.05 -5.13 10.62
N VAL A 80 26.11 -5.01 9.28
CA VAL A 80 27.18 -5.60 8.46
C VAL A 80 28.55 -5.09 8.90
N MET A 81 28.71 -3.78 9.08
CA MET A 81 30.01 -3.17 9.43
C MET A 81 30.50 -3.46 10.86
N ARG A 82 29.59 -3.68 11.82
CA ARG A 82 29.94 -3.84 13.25
C ARG A 82 29.89 -5.28 13.74
N VAL A 83 28.88 -6.03 13.31
CA VAL A 83 28.62 -7.40 13.76
C VAL A 83 29.11 -8.42 12.72
N GLY A 84 29.30 -8.00 11.47
CA GLY A 84 29.77 -8.88 10.39
C GLY A 84 28.70 -9.82 9.85
N THR A 85 27.45 -9.64 10.24
CA THR A 85 26.30 -10.46 9.81
C THR A 85 25.40 -9.67 8.86
N TYR A 86 24.94 -10.33 7.80
CA TYR A 86 23.95 -9.76 6.91
C TYR A 86 22.57 -9.83 7.55
N TRP A 87 21.97 -8.67 7.78
CA TRP A 87 20.62 -8.54 8.31
C TRP A 87 19.83 -7.54 7.47
N LEU A 88 18.63 -7.93 7.05
CA LEU A 88 17.71 -7.11 6.29
C LEU A 88 16.32 -7.24 6.90
N GLY A 89 15.89 -6.19 7.60
CA GLY A 89 14.56 -6.12 8.20
C GLY A 89 13.44 -5.80 7.21
N ASP A 90 12.20 -5.89 7.69
CA ASP A 90 11.00 -5.63 6.88
C ASP A 90 10.74 -4.12 6.67
N SER A 91 10.97 -3.64 5.44
CA SER A 91 10.71 -2.24 5.06
C SER A 91 9.25 -1.79 5.18
N PHE A 92 8.29 -2.74 5.19
CA PHE A 92 6.86 -2.43 5.19
C PHE A 92 6.29 -2.15 6.57
N VAL A 93 7.03 -2.46 7.64
CA VAL A 93 6.60 -2.21 9.01
C VAL A 93 6.18 -0.75 9.21
N ALA A 94 7.00 0.18 8.75
CA ALA A 94 6.74 1.62 8.89
C ALA A 94 5.62 2.12 7.95
N VAL A 95 5.25 1.33 6.94
CA VAL A 95 4.12 1.62 6.05
C VAL A 95 2.82 1.03 6.61
N SER A 96 2.90 -0.12 7.29
CA SER A 96 1.75 -0.88 7.79
C SER A 96 0.89 -0.12 8.82
N THR A 97 1.53 0.74 9.64
CA THR A 97 0.87 1.52 10.70
C THR A 97 -0.03 2.63 10.13
N SER A 98 0.39 3.25 9.02
CA SER A 98 -0.32 4.36 8.37
C SER A 98 -1.17 3.93 7.17
N LEU A 99 -1.11 2.65 6.77
CA LEU A 99 -1.73 2.11 5.56
C LEU A 99 -3.23 2.42 5.42
N VAL A 100 -3.99 2.30 6.52
CA VAL A 100 -5.44 2.56 6.52
C VAL A 100 -5.72 4.05 6.29
N TRP A 101 -4.96 4.93 6.95
CA TRP A 101 -5.08 6.37 6.74
C TRP A 101 -4.73 6.77 5.31
N ARG A 102 -3.70 6.15 4.72
CA ARG A 102 -3.33 6.36 3.32
C ARG A 102 -4.47 5.96 2.37
N GLY A 103 -5.08 4.79 2.58
CA GLY A 103 -6.24 4.36 1.79
C GLY A 103 -7.45 5.29 1.93
N LEU A 104 -7.74 5.76 3.15
CA LEU A 104 -8.82 6.72 3.40
C LEU A 104 -8.59 8.06 2.71
N LEU A 105 -7.34 8.55 2.67
CA LEU A 105 -6.99 9.78 1.95
C LEU A 105 -7.20 9.65 0.44
N VAL A 106 -6.90 8.49 -0.15
CA VAL A 106 -7.17 8.22 -1.56
C VAL A 106 -8.68 8.15 -1.84
N ILE A 107 -9.47 7.53 -0.96
CA ILE A 107 -10.93 7.53 -1.12
C ILE A 107 -11.47 8.96 -1.02
N LEU A 108 -10.98 9.75 -0.06
CA LEU A 108 -11.37 11.15 0.10
C LEU A 108 -10.99 11.97 -1.14
N SER A 109 -9.79 11.75 -1.71
CA SER A 109 -9.39 12.44 -2.94
C SER A 109 -10.32 12.11 -4.10
N TRP A 110 -10.71 10.84 -4.26
CA TRP A 110 -11.67 10.43 -5.28
C TRP A 110 -13.05 11.06 -5.07
N VAL A 111 -13.53 11.16 -3.82
CA VAL A 111 -14.82 11.80 -3.53
C VAL A 111 -14.78 13.30 -3.87
N LEU A 112 -13.72 14.01 -3.45
CA LEU A 112 -13.55 15.43 -3.75
C LEU A 112 -13.40 15.69 -5.26
N ASN A 113 -12.67 14.81 -5.93
CA ASN A 113 -12.45 14.85 -7.38
C ASN A 113 -13.61 14.24 -8.19
N LYS A 114 -14.74 13.93 -7.55
CA LYS A 114 -15.91 13.26 -8.15
C LYS A 114 -15.56 12.03 -9.03
N ALA A 115 -14.54 11.30 -8.61
CA ALA A 115 -13.96 10.14 -9.27
C ALA A 115 -13.53 10.40 -10.74
N TRP A 116 -13.04 11.61 -11.03
CA TRP A 116 -12.53 11.99 -12.34
C TRP A 116 -11.41 11.07 -12.84
N ALA A 117 -10.36 10.86 -12.04
CA ALA A 117 -9.25 9.98 -12.41
C ALA A 117 -9.71 8.53 -12.69
N LEU A 118 -10.65 8.01 -11.89
CA LEU A 118 -11.24 6.69 -12.10
C LEU A 118 -12.01 6.62 -13.42
N ARG A 119 -12.76 7.67 -13.75
CA ARG A 119 -13.47 7.78 -15.03
C ARG A 119 -12.50 7.80 -16.21
N GLU A 120 -11.47 8.65 -16.17
CA GLU A 120 -10.49 8.74 -17.25
C GLU A 120 -9.81 7.38 -17.50
N PHE A 121 -9.46 6.70 -16.41
CA PHE A 121 -8.88 5.37 -16.47
C PHE A 121 -9.82 4.33 -17.07
N GLY A 122 -11.07 4.31 -16.62
CA GLY A 122 -12.08 3.39 -17.17
C GLY A 122 -12.42 3.70 -18.62
N LEU A 123 -12.52 4.97 -19.03
CA LEU A 123 -12.78 5.33 -20.42
C LEU A 123 -11.59 4.99 -21.32
N TYR A 124 -10.37 5.14 -20.84
CA TYR A 124 -9.16 4.72 -21.55
C TYR A 124 -9.09 3.21 -21.75
N ASP A 125 -9.29 2.42 -20.70
CA ASP A 125 -9.35 0.96 -20.85
C ASP A 125 -10.55 0.56 -21.73
N GLY A 126 -11.66 1.31 -21.66
CA GLY A 126 -12.88 1.08 -22.45
C GLY A 126 -12.71 1.37 -23.93
N SER A 127 -11.98 2.42 -24.30
CA SER A 127 -11.68 2.73 -25.70
C SER A 127 -10.77 1.68 -26.32
N LEU A 128 -9.89 1.06 -25.52
CA LEU A 128 -9.03 -0.03 -26.00
C LEU A 128 -9.78 -1.36 -26.21
N LEU A 129 -10.93 -1.54 -25.56
CA LEU A 129 -11.76 -2.75 -25.66
C LEU A 129 -12.95 -2.56 -26.62
N SER A 130 -13.37 -1.32 -26.84
CA SER A 130 -14.44 -0.96 -27.76
C SER A 130 -13.87 -0.40 -29.06
N ALA A 131 -14.75 -0.10 -30.02
CA ALA A 131 -14.36 0.66 -31.22
C ALA A 131 -14.40 2.19 -30.99
N ALA A 132 -14.50 2.63 -29.72
CA ALA A 132 -14.49 4.05 -29.38
C ALA A 132 -13.08 4.64 -29.56
N PRO A 133 -12.96 5.95 -29.86
CA PRO A 133 -11.66 6.59 -30.04
C PRO A 133 -10.85 6.65 -28.76
N ASP A 134 -9.53 6.68 -28.92
CA ASP A 134 -8.59 6.65 -27.81
C ASP A 134 -8.77 7.86 -26.88
N TYR A 135 -8.94 7.56 -25.59
CA TYR A 135 -8.79 8.54 -24.51
C TYR A 135 -7.32 8.60 -24.08
N PHE A 136 -6.93 9.71 -23.46
CA PHE A 136 -5.61 9.83 -22.87
C PHE A 136 -5.70 9.72 -21.36
N CYS A 137 -4.87 8.90 -20.73
CA CYS A 137 -4.84 8.74 -19.28
C CYS A 137 -3.40 8.66 -18.76
N TYR A 138 -3.15 9.28 -17.62
CA TYR A 138 -1.92 9.07 -16.85
C TYR A 138 -2.06 7.81 -15.98
N GLU A 139 -1.81 6.64 -16.56
CA GLU A 139 -1.95 5.34 -15.87
C GLU A 139 -1.17 5.27 -14.55
N GLN A 140 -0.05 5.98 -14.43
CA GLN A 140 0.80 5.98 -13.23
C GLN A 140 0.13 6.62 -12.01
N ILE A 141 -0.73 7.63 -12.21
CA ILE A 141 -1.47 8.27 -11.11
C ILE A 141 -2.47 7.28 -10.54
N MET A 142 -3.19 6.59 -11.43
CA MET A 142 -4.16 5.57 -11.04
C MET A 142 -3.52 4.33 -10.46
N HIS A 143 -2.36 3.92 -10.97
CA HIS A 143 -1.56 2.85 -10.36
C HIS A 143 -1.23 3.17 -8.90
N ALA A 144 -0.75 4.39 -8.61
CA ALA A 144 -0.42 4.82 -7.25
C ALA A 144 -1.64 4.86 -6.30
N ASP A 145 -2.79 5.31 -6.79
CA ASP A 145 -4.05 5.29 -6.02
C ASP A 145 -4.49 3.84 -5.73
N LEU A 146 -4.53 3.00 -6.77
CA LEU A 146 -5.01 1.62 -6.67
C LEU A 146 -4.09 0.74 -5.83
N ILE A 147 -2.77 0.86 -5.93
CA ILE A 147 -1.84 0.08 -5.08
C ILE A 147 -1.99 0.47 -3.61
N THR A 148 -2.18 1.76 -3.34
CA THR A 148 -2.37 2.25 -1.97
C THR A 148 -3.66 1.69 -1.38
N LEU A 149 -4.76 1.70 -2.14
CA LEU A 149 -6.02 1.10 -1.74
C LEU A 149 -5.90 -0.42 -1.58
N TYR A 150 -5.26 -1.11 -2.52
CA TYR A 150 -5.04 -2.55 -2.48
C TYR A 150 -4.30 -2.96 -1.21
N LEU A 151 -3.16 -2.36 -0.94
CA LEU A 151 -2.40 -2.64 0.27
C LEU A 151 -3.22 -2.32 1.52
N SER A 152 -3.97 -1.22 1.55
CA SER A 152 -4.84 -0.86 2.68
C SER A 152 -5.89 -1.94 3.00
N ILE A 153 -6.51 -2.52 1.96
CA ILE A 153 -7.47 -3.62 2.08
C ILE A 153 -6.78 -4.89 2.56
N VAL A 154 -5.62 -5.24 2.00
CA VAL A 154 -4.84 -6.40 2.45
C VAL A 154 -4.45 -6.27 3.93
N GLY A 155 -3.99 -5.09 4.34
CA GLY A 155 -3.65 -4.81 5.73
C GLY A 155 -4.86 -4.95 6.67
N LEU A 156 -6.05 -4.51 6.24
CA LEU A 156 -7.29 -4.69 6.99
C LEU A 156 -7.68 -6.17 7.07
N ILE A 157 -7.62 -6.91 5.95
CA ILE A 157 -7.89 -8.35 5.89
C ILE A 157 -6.96 -9.10 6.85
N GLY A 158 -5.65 -8.80 6.84
CA GLY A 158 -4.69 -9.42 7.75
C GLY A 158 -5.01 -9.14 9.22
N LYS A 159 -5.44 -7.92 9.56
CA LYS A 159 -5.88 -7.58 10.93
C LYS A 159 -7.15 -8.34 11.35
N VAL A 160 -8.17 -8.37 10.48
CA VAL A 160 -9.44 -9.08 10.73
C VAL A 160 -9.21 -10.58 10.87
N LEU A 161 -8.43 -11.16 9.97
CA LEU A 161 -8.09 -12.57 9.98
C LEU A 161 -7.03 -12.92 11.02
N LYS A 162 -6.44 -11.96 11.73
CA LYS A 162 -5.29 -12.17 12.64
C LYS A 162 -4.20 -13.00 11.95
N ALA A 163 -3.79 -12.56 10.76
CA ALA A 163 -2.78 -13.19 9.93
C ALA A 163 -1.73 -12.16 9.48
N ARG A 164 -0.48 -12.62 9.35
CA ARG A 164 0.60 -11.86 8.73
C ARG A 164 0.61 -12.17 7.24
N ILE A 165 0.48 -11.14 6.42
CA ILE A 165 0.48 -11.25 4.96
C ILE A 165 1.77 -10.62 4.46
N ASP A 166 2.54 -11.40 3.70
CA ASP A 166 3.78 -10.94 3.09
C ASP A 166 3.50 -9.72 2.17
N PRO A 167 4.08 -8.56 2.47
CA PRO A 167 3.94 -7.37 1.66
C PRO A 167 4.45 -7.54 0.22
N ALA A 168 5.54 -8.28 0.02
CA ALA A 168 6.11 -8.49 -1.32
C ALA A 168 5.14 -9.30 -2.18
N LEU A 169 4.57 -10.37 -1.63
CA LEU A 169 3.52 -11.15 -2.29
C LEU A 169 2.32 -10.26 -2.64
N SER A 170 1.92 -9.38 -1.72
CA SER A 170 0.78 -8.48 -1.92
C SER A 170 1.02 -7.50 -3.08
N VAL A 171 2.22 -6.92 -3.16
CA VAL A 171 2.61 -6.04 -4.28
C VAL A 171 2.65 -6.81 -5.60
N ILE A 172 3.24 -8.01 -5.63
CA ILE A 172 3.29 -8.84 -6.85
C ILE A 172 1.86 -9.20 -7.31
N CYS A 173 0.98 -9.59 -6.40
CA CYS A 173 -0.41 -9.88 -6.72
C CYS A 173 -1.14 -8.65 -7.27
N PHE A 174 -0.88 -7.46 -6.72
CA PHE A 174 -1.43 -6.22 -7.27
C PHE A 174 -0.92 -5.95 -8.68
N GLU A 175 0.40 -6.01 -8.91
CA GLU A 175 1.00 -5.73 -10.23
C GLU A 175 0.47 -6.68 -11.31
N LEU A 176 0.29 -7.96 -10.97
CA LEU A 176 -0.32 -8.94 -11.88
C LEU A 176 -1.79 -8.57 -12.18
N GLY A 177 -2.57 -8.23 -11.15
CA GLY A 177 -3.97 -7.81 -11.32
C GLY A 177 -4.10 -6.54 -12.18
N PHE A 178 -3.27 -5.53 -11.91
CA PHE A 178 -3.27 -4.27 -12.64
C PHE A 178 -2.79 -4.41 -14.09
N ARG A 179 -1.73 -5.20 -14.33
CA ARG A 179 -1.18 -5.41 -15.68
C ARG A 179 -2.11 -6.25 -16.56
N PHE A 180 -2.72 -7.29 -16.01
CA PHE A 180 -3.62 -8.19 -16.74
C PHE A 180 -5.10 -7.83 -16.60
N ARG A 181 -5.43 -6.65 -16.07
CA ARG A 181 -6.80 -6.19 -15.80
C ARG A 181 -7.76 -6.38 -16.98
N ARG A 182 -7.31 -6.10 -18.21
CA ARG A 182 -8.12 -6.23 -19.43
C ARG A 182 -8.45 -7.70 -19.74
N SER A 183 -7.45 -8.58 -19.65
CA SER A 183 -7.64 -10.03 -19.83
C SER A 183 -8.49 -10.65 -18.71
N ILE A 184 -8.40 -10.13 -17.49
CA ILE A 184 -9.24 -10.56 -16.37
C ILE A 184 -10.69 -10.11 -16.58
N LEU A 185 -10.92 -8.93 -17.15
CA LEU A 185 -12.27 -8.43 -17.44
C LEU A 185 -13.02 -9.33 -18.43
N GLU A 186 -12.33 -9.95 -19.39
CA GLU A 186 -12.90 -10.94 -20.31
C GLU A 186 -13.48 -12.17 -19.60
N TRP A 187 -12.99 -12.49 -18.39
CA TRP A 187 -13.53 -13.59 -17.58
C TRP A 187 -14.90 -13.26 -16.97
N PHE A 188 -15.31 -11.99 -17.00
CA PHE A 188 -16.59 -11.50 -16.46
C PHE A 188 -17.44 -10.85 -17.57
N PRO A 189 -18.16 -11.65 -18.39
CA PRO A 189 -18.89 -11.14 -19.55
C PRO A 189 -19.86 -9.99 -19.24
N THR A 190 -20.54 -10.05 -18.09
CA THR A 190 -21.49 -9.00 -17.67
C THR A 190 -20.79 -7.66 -17.38
N LEU A 191 -19.62 -7.70 -16.73
CA LEU A 191 -18.85 -6.49 -16.46
C LEU A 191 -18.21 -5.95 -17.74
N TYR A 192 -17.71 -6.86 -18.59
CA TYR A 192 -17.16 -6.51 -19.90
C TYR A 192 -18.18 -5.75 -20.76
N GLN A 193 -19.39 -6.29 -20.91
CA GLN A 193 -20.44 -5.63 -21.71
C GLN A 193 -20.83 -4.28 -21.13
N SER A 194 -21.07 -4.20 -19.82
CA SER A 194 -21.38 -2.92 -19.18
C SER A 194 -20.28 -1.87 -19.37
N PHE A 195 -19.02 -2.29 -19.43
CA PHE A 195 -17.88 -1.40 -19.61
C PHE A 195 -17.81 -0.87 -21.05
N VAL A 196 -17.99 -1.76 -22.03
CA VAL A 196 -18.07 -1.40 -23.46
C VAL A 196 -19.27 -0.51 -23.74
N ASP A 197 -20.44 -0.81 -23.18
CA ASP A 197 -21.66 -0.03 -23.34
C ASP A 197 -21.51 1.40 -22.80
N VAL A 198 -20.86 1.55 -21.63
CA VAL A 198 -20.60 2.86 -21.04
C VAL A 198 -19.57 3.64 -21.88
N SER A 199 -18.51 2.98 -22.36
CA SER A 199 -17.53 3.63 -23.22
C SER A 199 -18.14 4.08 -24.56
N MET A 200 -18.97 3.23 -25.17
CA MET A 200 -19.65 3.54 -26.43
C MET A 200 -20.72 4.61 -26.25
N SER A 201 -21.49 4.58 -25.16
CA SER A 201 -22.48 5.62 -24.87
C SER A 201 -21.82 6.98 -24.59
N ASP A 202 -20.67 7.01 -23.92
CA ASP A 202 -19.88 8.23 -23.75
C ASP A 202 -19.37 8.77 -25.10
N PHE A 203 -18.87 7.89 -25.97
CA PHE A 203 -18.49 8.27 -27.33
C PHE A 203 -19.66 8.87 -28.12
N LEU A 204 -20.82 8.20 -28.12
CA LEU A 204 -22.02 8.64 -28.83
C LEU A 204 -22.62 9.93 -28.24
N ALA A 205 -22.45 10.19 -26.94
CA ALA A 205 -22.95 11.41 -26.30
C ALA A 205 -22.30 12.69 -26.86
N GLY A 206 -21.07 12.61 -27.36
CA GLY A 206 -20.43 13.73 -28.04
C GLY A 206 -21.00 14.00 -29.44
N SER A 207 -21.73 13.05 -30.02
CA SER A 207 -22.23 13.16 -31.39
C SER A 207 -23.51 14.01 -31.44
N VAL A 208 -23.47 15.08 -32.23
CA VAL A 208 -24.64 15.94 -32.45
C VAL A 208 -25.48 15.30 -33.54
N VAL A 209 -26.68 14.84 -33.18
CA VAL A 209 -27.65 14.33 -34.16
C VAL A 209 -28.10 15.49 -35.04
N ALA A 210 -27.78 15.42 -36.33
CA ALA A 210 -28.20 16.42 -37.30
C ALA A 210 -29.72 16.39 -37.48
N ASP A 211 -30.33 17.57 -37.46
CA ASP A 211 -31.76 17.75 -37.77
C ASP A 211 -32.09 17.28 -39.20
N GLU A 212 -33.33 16.89 -39.47
CA GLU A 212 -33.75 16.31 -40.76
C GLU A 212 -33.38 17.23 -41.93
N GLY A 213 -33.51 18.55 -41.76
CA GLY A 213 -33.10 19.54 -42.75
C GLY A 213 -31.58 19.64 -42.95
N SER A 214 -30.79 19.47 -41.89
CA SER A 214 -29.32 19.48 -41.97
C SER A 214 -28.79 18.20 -42.62
N ASN A 215 -29.37 17.05 -42.28
CA ASN A 215 -29.04 15.76 -42.91
C ASN A 215 -29.34 15.74 -44.42
N ALA A 216 -30.38 16.46 -44.87
CA ALA A 216 -30.70 16.57 -46.29
C ALA A 216 -29.66 17.37 -47.10
N VAL A 217 -28.92 18.28 -46.45
CA VAL A 217 -27.90 19.13 -47.09
C VAL A 217 -26.50 18.56 -46.90
N SER A 218 -26.18 18.08 -45.71
CA SER A 218 -24.88 17.46 -45.38
C SER A 218 -25.06 16.41 -44.28
N PRO A 219 -24.97 15.11 -44.59
CA PRO A 219 -25.09 14.04 -43.61
C PRO A 219 -23.83 13.87 -42.74
N MET A 220 -23.02 14.91 -42.59
CA MET A 220 -21.81 14.86 -41.76
C MET A 220 -22.18 15.00 -40.29
N MET A 221 -21.85 13.99 -39.48
CA MET A 221 -22.03 14.07 -38.03
C MET A 221 -20.99 15.02 -37.43
N LEU A 222 -21.47 16.03 -36.69
CA LEU A 222 -20.60 16.88 -35.88
C LEU A 222 -20.31 16.15 -34.58
N TRP A 223 -19.03 15.93 -34.30
CA TRP A 223 -18.59 15.35 -33.04
C TRP A 223 -17.93 16.44 -32.20
N GLY A 224 -18.50 16.70 -31.03
CA GLY A 224 -18.13 17.80 -30.15
C GLY A 224 -17.67 17.34 -28.78
N ILE A 225 -17.53 18.33 -27.89
CA ILE A 225 -17.24 18.10 -26.48
C ILE A 225 -18.59 17.98 -25.75
N HIS A 226 -18.72 17.01 -24.84
CA HIS A 226 -19.92 16.83 -24.02
C HIS A 226 -19.60 16.77 -22.52
N GLU A 227 -20.64 17.00 -21.71
CA GLU A 227 -20.54 16.83 -20.27
C GLU A 227 -20.51 15.33 -19.91
N ALA A 228 -19.63 14.98 -18.99
CA ALA A 228 -19.40 13.61 -18.55
C ALA A 228 -20.70 12.95 -18.02
N LEU A 229 -21.08 11.81 -18.60
CA LEU A 229 -22.26 11.04 -18.19
C LEU A 229 -22.18 10.61 -16.71
N PRO A 230 -23.28 10.44 -15.97
CA PRO A 230 -23.21 10.01 -14.57
C PRO A 230 -22.52 8.63 -14.44
N LEU A 231 -21.66 8.48 -13.42
CA LEU A 231 -20.97 7.22 -13.13
C LEU A 231 -21.96 6.16 -12.68
N THR A 232 -22.03 5.04 -13.40
CA THR A 232 -22.82 3.88 -13.00
C THR A 232 -22.00 2.98 -12.07
N THR A 233 -22.67 2.32 -11.14
CA THR A 233 -22.03 1.37 -10.21
C THR A 233 -21.38 0.21 -10.96
N SER A 234 -22.00 -0.25 -12.04
CA SER A 234 -21.47 -1.29 -12.92
C SER A 234 -20.17 -0.89 -13.59
N PHE A 235 -20.03 0.37 -14.03
CA PHE A 235 -18.78 0.88 -14.61
C PHE A 235 -17.66 0.96 -13.57
N VAL A 236 -17.96 1.46 -12.37
CA VAL A 236 -17.00 1.49 -11.26
C VAL A 236 -16.56 0.07 -10.91
N ALA A 237 -17.49 -0.88 -10.84
CA ALA A 237 -17.19 -2.29 -10.59
C ALA A 237 -16.33 -2.88 -11.72
N ALA A 238 -16.67 -2.65 -12.99
CA ALA A 238 -15.90 -3.13 -14.12
C ALA A 238 -14.46 -2.57 -14.15
N THR A 239 -14.27 -1.33 -13.68
CA THR A 239 -12.94 -0.70 -13.58
C THR A 239 -12.12 -1.27 -12.42
N LEU A 240 -12.73 -1.47 -11.26
CA LEU A 240 -12.01 -1.85 -10.04
C LEU A 240 -11.84 -3.37 -9.89
N VAL A 241 -12.89 -4.17 -10.16
CA VAL A 241 -12.90 -5.62 -9.89
C VAL A 241 -11.70 -6.34 -10.52
N PRO A 242 -11.31 -6.09 -11.79
CA PRO A 242 -10.16 -6.77 -12.38
C PRO A 242 -8.85 -6.46 -11.65
N ALA A 243 -8.63 -5.18 -11.27
CA ALA A 243 -7.43 -4.76 -10.55
C ALA A 243 -7.34 -5.35 -9.13
N PHE A 244 -8.48 -5.55 -8.47
CA PHE A 244 -8.55 -6.11 -7.11
C PHE A 244 -8.81 -7.63 -7.08
N SER A 245 -9.02 -8.28 -8.22
CA SER A 245 -9.36 -9.70 -8.30
C SER A 245 -8.34 -10.62 -7.63
N THR A 246 -7.06 -10.23 -7.64
CA THR A 246 -5.96 -10.99 -7.02
C THR A 246 -6.01 -11.01 -5.49
N LEU A 247 -6.87 -10.19 -4.85
CA LEU A 247 -7.17 -10.32 -3.42
C LEU A 247 -7.70 -11.71 -3.07
N VAL A 248 -8.44 -12.35 -3.97
CA VAL A 248 -8.94 -13.72 -3.78
C VAL A 248 -7.78 -14.70 -3.57
N VAL A 249 -6.70 -14.53 -4.33
CA VAL A 249 -5.49 -15.36 -4.20
C VAL A 249 -4.86 -15.17 -2.82
N LEU A 250 -4.73 -13.93 -2.35
CA LEU A 250 -4.18 -13.64 -1.02
C LEU A 250 -5.05 -14.24 0.10
N ILE A 251 -6.37 -14.13 -0.01
CA ILE A 251 -7.30 -14.74 0.95
C ILE A 251 -7.13 -16.27 0.97
N LEU A 252 -7.04 -16.90 -0.20
CA LEU A 252 -6.83 -18.35 -0.32
C LEU A 252 -5.48 -18.77 0.31
N VAL A 253 -4.42 -18.00 0.10
CA VAL A 253 -3.11 -18.25 0.73
C VAL A 253 -3.22 -18.18 2.26
N VAL A 254 -3.89 -17.16 2.81
CA VAL A 254 -4.09 -17.03 4.26
C VAL A 254 -4.92 -18.19 4.82
N VAL A 255 -5.99 -18.58 4.13
CA VAL A 255 -6.82 -19.73 4.54
C VAL A 255 -5.99 -21.01 4.52
N LEU A 256 -5.20 -21.25 3.46
CA LEU A 256 -4.33 -22.41 3.35
C LEU A 256 -3.30 -22.45 4.47
N GLN A 257 -2.63 -21.32 4.77
CA GLN A 257 -1.67 -21.22 5.87
C GLN A 257 -2.30 -21.58 7.22
N LYS A 258 -3.51 -21.09 7.48
CA LYS A 258 -4.27 -21.41 8.69
C LYS A 258 -4.67 -22.89 8.76
N CYS A 259 -5.12 -23.46 7.64
CA CYS A 259 -5.45 -24.89 7.57
C CYS A 259 -4.22 -25.76 7.83
N VAL A 260 -3.06 -25.41 7.25
CA VAL A 260 -1.79 -26.11 7.47
C VAL A 260 -1.34 -25.99 8.93
N ALA A 261 -1.42 -24.80 9.53
CA ALA A 261 -1.08 -24.60 10.93
C ALA A 261 -1.98 -25.43 11.86
N HIS A 262 -3.29 -25.40 11.62
CA HIS A 262 -4.25 -26.20 12.39
C HIS A 262 -4.00 -27.71 12.25
N TYR A 263 -3.65 -28.18 11.05
CA TYR A 263 -3.32 -29.58 10.80
C TYR A 263 -2.03 -30.01 11.48
N LYS A 264 -0.97 -29.19 11.43
CA LYS A 264 0.28 -29.42 12.17
C LYS A 264 0.01 -29.52 13.67
N ASP A 265 -0.79 -28.62 14.24
CA ASP A 265 -1.15 -28.65 15.65
C ASP A 265 -1.97 -29.88 16.02
N ALA A 266 -2.86 -30.33 15.13
CA ALA A 266 -3.63 -31.54 15.32
C ALA A 266 -2.74 -32.80 15.32
N ILE A 267 -1.75 -32.87 14.41
CA ILE A 267 -0.76 -33.95 14.38
C ILE A 267 0.10 -33.93 15.63
N THR A 268 0.68 -32.78 16.00
CA THR A 268 1.53 -32.65 17.19
C THR A 268 0.76 -33.05 18.45
N ARG A 269 -0.52 -32.67 18.58
CA ARG A 269 -1.39 -33.10 19.69
C ARG A 269 -1.74 -34.59 19.65
N ARG A 270 -1.77 -35.24 18.49
CA ARG A 270 -1.99 -36.69 18.37
C ARG A 270 -0.71 -37.46 18.70
N VAL A 271 0.46 -37.00 18.24
CA VAL A 271 1.77 -37.60 18.55
C VAL A 271 2.08 -37.47 20.04
N LYS A 272 1.89 -36.29 20.64
CA LYS A 272 2.06 -36.08 22.10
C LYS A 272 1.12 -36.94 22.95
N ARG A 273 -0.07 -37.30 22.44
CA ARG A 273 -1.01 -38.20 23.12
C ARG A 273 -0.67 -39.68 22.92
N ALA A 274 -0.08 -40.04 21.78
CA ALA A 274 0.26 -41.43 21.46
C ALA A 274 1.57 -41.90 22.11
N ILE A 275 2.50 -40.99 22.43
CA ILE A 275 3.79 -41.34 23.05
C ILE A 275 4.04 -40.42 24.26
N PRO A 276 3.69 -40.85 25.49
CA PRO A 276 3.98 -40.11 26.71
C PRO A 276 5.40 -40.42 27.18
N TRP A 277 6.43 -39.94 26.47
CA TRP A 277 7.81 -40.00 26.96
C TRP A 277 8.51 -38.64 26.84
N LYS A 278 9.23 -38.29 27.92
CA LYS A 278 10.12 -37.12 28.05
C LYS A 278 11.18 -37.14 26.95
N THR A 279 10.85 -36.60 25.78
CA THR A 279 11.83 -36.31 24.74
C THR A 279 11.74 -34.83 24.42
N SER A 280 12.64 -34.08 25.05
CA SER A 280 13.03 -32.73 24.67
C SER A 280 13.74 -32.78 23.32
N VAL A 281 12.97 -33.02 22.26
CA VAL A 281 13.41 -32.79 20.88
C VAL A 281 13.61 -31.29 20.75
N HIS A 282 14.87 -30.87 20.61
CA HIS A 282 15.24 -29.51 20.19
C HIS A 282 14.81 -29.32 18.73
N ALA A 283 13.50 -29.29 18.48
CA ALA A 283 12.98 -28.72 17.26
C ALA A 283 13.12 -27.21 17.41
N VAL A 284 13.91 -26.60 16.52
CA VAL A 284 13.92 -25.15 16.30
C VAL A 284 12.48 -24.75 15.97
N GLN A 285 11.76 -24.28 17.00
CA GLN A 285 10.36 -23.88 16.93
C GLN A 285 10.28 -22.44 16.44
N ILE A 286 9.84 -22.28 15.20
CA ILE A 286 9.25 -21.03 14.71
C ILE A 286 7.78 -21.05 15.19
N ASN A 287 7.47 -20.23 16.21
CA ASN A 287 6.14 -19.96 16.83
C ASN A 287 5.52 -21.03 17.78
N PRO A 288 4.65 -20.60 18.74
CA PRO A 288 4.91 -20.78 20.17
C PRO A 288 4.19 -22.00 20.77
N SER A 289 4.97 -22.95 21.30
CA SER A 289 4.54 -23.81 22.39
C SER A 289 5.75 -24.36 23.15
N GLU A 290 6.08 -23.66 24.23
CA GLU A 290 6.78 -24.09 25.46
C GLU A 290 7.69 -25.33 25.41
N PRO A 291 8.95 -25.19 25.84
CA PRO A 291 9.57 -26.16 26.72
C PRO A 291 9.27 -25.80 28.18
N SER A 292 8.48 -26.63 28.85
CA SER A 292 8.43 -26.68 30.31
C SER A 292 9.71 -27.34 30.80
N TYR A 293 10.54 -26.60 31.55
CA TYR A 293 11.58 -27.19 32.37
C TYR A 293 11.57 -26.55 33.75
N GLY A 294 11.61 -27.40 34.77
CA GLY A 294 11.42 -27.04 36.15
C GLY A 294 12.57 -26.23 36.74
N ASP A 295 12.16 -25.36 37.66
CA ASP A 295 12.72 -25.16 39.00
C ASP A 295 14.26 -25.22 39.13
N HIS A 296 14.88 -24.04 39.14
CA HIS A 296 15.75 -23.65 40.25
C HIS A 296 16.08 -22.14 40.23
N ASP A 297 15.64 -21.50 41.31
CA ASP A 297 16.33 -20.47 42.10
C ASP A 297 16.50 -19.04 41.52
N GLY A 298 15.87 -18.07 42.22
CA GLY A 298 16.31 -16.67 42.24
C GLY A 298 15.29 -15.58 41.86
N LYS A 299 14.49 -15.16 42.84
CA LYS A 299 13.72 -13.88 42.97
C LYS A 299 12.42 -13.70 42.16
N ASP A 300 11.33 -14.00 42.87
CA ASP A 300 10.03 -13.33 42.92
C ASP A 300 9.81 -12.11 41.99
N TYR A 301 9.02 -12.33 40.94
CA TYR A 301 7.93 -11.42 40.56
C TYR A 301 6.64 -12.21 40.67
N SER A 302 6.13 -12.32 41.89
CA SER A 302 4.89 -13.00 42.17
C SER A 302 3.68 -12.12 41.82
N THR A 303 2.68 -12.80 41.26
CA THR A 303 1.25 -12.50 41.39
C THR A 303 0.66 -11.35 40.54
N ALA A 304 0.28 -11.71 39.31
CA ALA A 304 -0.96 -11.22 38.71
C ALA A 304 -1.68 -12.38 38.01
N ASN A 305 -2.73 -12.87 38.67
CA ASN A 305 -3.82 -13.73 38.20
C ASN A 305 -3.68 -14.40 36.82
N SER A 306 -3.66 -15.72 36.84
CA SER A 306 -3.71 -16.68 35.73
C SER A 306 -5.01 -16.60 34.92
N THR A 307 -5.20 -15.49 34.22
CA THR A 307 -6.00 -15.29 33.00
C THR A 307 -5.25 -14.47 31.95
N ALA A 308 -4.06 -13.94 32.30
CA ALA A 308 -3.19 -13.21 31.39
C ALA A 308 -2.30 -14.18 30.59
N GLY A 309 -2.10 -13.89 29.31
CA GLY A 309 -1.31 -14.72 28.38
C GLY A 309 0.17 -14.90 28.77
N PRO A 310 0.99 -15.45 27.86
CA PRO A 310 2.37 -15.85 28.17
C PRO A 310 3.22 -14.68 28.70
N PRO A 311 4.24 -14.96 29.55
CA PRO A 311 5.04 -13.94 30.22
C PRO A 311 5.70 -13.00 29.22
N ARG A 312 5.44 -11.69 29.38
CA ARG A 312 5.94 -10.62 28.50
C ARG A 312 7.45 -10.43 28.68
N THR A 313 8.15 -10.10 27.61
CA THR A 313 9.57 -9.71 27.67
C THR A 313 9.73 -8.34 28.33
N GLN A 314 10.91 -8.04 28.89
CA GLN A 314 11.20 -6.71 29.47
C GLN A 314 10.94 -5.57 28.47
N PHE A 315 11.21 -5.81 27.17
CA PHE A 315 10.86 -4.89 26.10
C PHE A 315 9.35 -4.63 26.01
N GLU A 316 8.53 -5.68 26.03
CA GLU A 316 7.06 -5.57 25.97
C GLU A 316 6.47 -4.94 27.23
N ILE A 317 7.12 -5.10 28.38
CA ILE A 317 6.74 -4.46 29.65
C ILE A 317 7.05 -2.96 29.58
N ALA A 318 8.26 -2.59 29.16
CA ALA A 318 8.71 -1.19 29.10
C ALA A 318 8.00 -0.38 28.01
N THR A 319 7.77 -0.97 26.83
CA THR A 319 7.13 -0.28 25.70
C THR A 319 5.61 -0.45 25.66
N GLY A 320 5.07 -1.45 26.35
CA GLY A 320 3.67 -1.87 26.23
C GLY A 320 3.31 -2.55 24.89
N ALA A 321 4.25 -2.64 23.94
CA ALA A 321 4.02 -3.17 22.60
C ALA A 321 4.23 -4.69 22.56
N THR A 322 3.14 -5.47 22.52
CA THR A 322 3.21 -6.94 22.44
C THR A 322 3.68 -7.41 21.06
N LEU A 323 4.85 -8.06 21.00
CA LEU A 323 5.49 -8.55 19.77
C LEU A 323 4.64 -9.59 19.03
N ALA A 324 3.94 -10.45 19.78
CA ALA A 324 3.17 -11.55 19.21
C ALA A 324 1.84 -11.14 18.52
N ASN A 325 1.33 -9.93 18.75
CA ASN A 325 -0.02 -9.52 18.30
C ASN A 325 -0.02 -8.63 17.06
N GLN A 326 1.10 -8.51 16.35
CA GLN A 326 1.12 -7.80 15.08
C GLN A 326 0.57 -8.66 13.94
N PHE A 327 -0.54 -8.20 13.37
CA PHE A 327 -1.25 -8.78 12.24
C PHE A 327 -1.48 -7.71 11.16
N GLY A 328 -1.62 -8.14 9.90
CA GLY A 328 -1.75 -7.23 8.76
C GLY A 328 -0.66 -7.48 7.72
N LEU A 329 -0.29 -6.42 7.02
CA LEU A 329 0.73 -6.40 5.97
C LEU A 329 2.12 -6.29 6.60
N VAL A 330 2.65 -7.41 7.07
CA VAL A 330 3.96 -7.53 7.73
C VAL A 330 4.54 -8.89 7.36
N CYS A 331 5.83 -8.94 7.06
CA CYS A 331 6.55 -10.18 6.81
C CYS A 331 6.46 -11.12 8.03
N ASP A 332 6.69 -12.43 7.82
CA ASP A 332 6.85 -13.31 8.96
C ASP A 332 8.26 -13.14 9.56
N TYR A 333 8.32 -13.11 10.89
CA TYR A 333 9.56 -12.94 11.65
C TYR A 333 9.45 -13.62 13.01
N ASP A 334 10.59 -14.06 13.51
CA ASP A 334 10.70 -14.61 14.85
C ASP A 334 10.49 -13.50 15.85
N ASN A 335 9.51 -13.66 16.76
CA ASN A 335 9.20 -12.63 17.75
C ASN A 335 10.17 -12.63 18.94
N TYR A 336 10.78 -13.77 19.23
CA TYR A 336 11.54 -14.00 20.46
C TYR A 336 12.78 -14.84 20.20
N VAL A 337 13.86 -14.54 20.92
CA VAL A 337 15.06 -15.37 20.99
C VAL A 337 15.23 -15.87 22.41
N PHE A 338 15.51 -17.16 22.57
CA PHE A 338 15.77 -17.75 23.88
C PHE A 338 17.28 -17.86 24.12
N ILE A 339 17.77 -17.15 25.13
CA ILE A 339 19.18 -17.20 25.52
C ILE A 339 19.22 -17.71 26.96
N LYS A 340 19.86 -18.86 27.18
CA LYS A 340 20.00 -19.49 28.51
C LYS A 340 18.65 -19.67 29.24
N GLY A 341 17.59 -20.04 28.50
CA GLY A 341 16.25 -20.27 29.05
C GLY A 341 15.42 -19.00 29.30
N LEU A 342 16.00 -17.81 29.14
CA LEU A 342 15.28 -16.54 29.25
C LEU A 342 14.79 -16.07 27.88
N ARG A 343 13.58 -15.49 27.85
CA ARG A 343 12.93 -14.98 26.64
C ARG A 343 13.34 -13.52 26.39
N PHE A 344 13.98 -13.28 25.27
CA PHE A 344 14.35 -11.93 24.81
C PHE A 344 13.56 -11.56 23.56
N ALA A 345 13.34 -10.27 23.35
CA ALA A 345 12.83 -9.77 22.08
C ALA A 345 13.88 -10.00 20.99
N SER A 346 13.48 -10.57 19.87
CA SER A 346 14.36 -10.71 18.71
C SER A 346 14.64 -9.33 18.08
N ALA A 347 15.74 -9.23 17.34
CA ALA A 347 16.06 -8.00 16.61
C ALA A 347 14.97 -7.66 15.57
N ASP A 348 14.45 -8.69 14.88
CA ASP A 348 13.33 -8.55 13.95
C ASP A 348 12.05 -8.13 14.66
N GLY A 349 11.79 -8.65 15.85
CA GLY A 349 10.62 -8.28 16.63
C GLY A 349 10.66 -6.82 17.08
N ILE A 350 11.81 -6.33 17.54
CA ILE A 350 12.00 -4.92 17.92
C ILE A 350 11.78 -4.01 16.70
N TYR A 351 12.43 -4.33 15.58
CA TYR A 351 12.32 -3.55 14.35
C TYR A 351 10.90 -3.59 13.76
N SER A 352 10.28 -4.77 13.72
CA SER A 352 8.90 -4.96 13.22
C SER A 352 7.84 -4.32 14.13
N ASN A 353 8.13 -4.15 15.42
CA ASN A 353 7.31 -3.32 16.29
C ASN A 353 7.49 -1.82 16.06
N GLY A 354 8.33 -1.40 15.11
CA GLY A 354 8.55 -0.01 14.77
C GLY A 354 9.55 0.68 15.68
N PHE A 355 10.46 -0.05 16.34
CA PHE A 355 11.47 0.51 17.23
C PHE A 355 12.89 0.28 16.73
N VAL A 356 13.76 1.23 17.01
CA VAL A 356 15.20 1.16 16.72
C VAL A 356 15.98 1.73 17.90
N ILE A 357 17.18 1.20 18.13
CA ILE A 357 18.06 1.64 19.20
C ILE A 357 19.09 2.62 18.63
N ALA A 358 19.07 3.87 19.07
CA ALA A 358 20.07 4.88 18.76
C ALA A 358 21.25 4.78 19.74
N ASN A 359 22.44 4.52 19.19
CA ASN A 359 23.73 4.45 19.89
C ASN A 359 23.78 3.53 21.13
N ARG A 360 22.94 2.49 21.20
CA ARG A 360 22.78 1.63 22.40
C ARG A 360 22.36 2.37 23.67
N LYS A 361 21.86 3.61 23.54
CA LYS A 361 21.46 4.47 24.66
C LYS A 361 19.97 4.72 24.69
N PHE A 362 19.36 4.87 23.52
CA PHE A 362 17.96 5.26 23.41
C PHE A 362 17.21 4.29 22.50
N LEU A 363 16.07 3.80 22.96
CA LEU A 363 15.09 3.10 22.15
C LEU A 363 14.07 4.12 21.65
N VAL A 364 13.92 4.22 20.34
CA VAL A 364 13.15 5.26 19.66
C VAL A 364 12.21 4.62 18.65
N GLN A 365 11.00 5.15 18.52
CA GLN A 365 10.08 4.72 17.48
C GLN A 365 10.53 5.25 16.10
N ILE A 366 10.49 4.41 15.06
CA ILE A 366 10.95 4.75 13.70
C ILE A 366 10.19 5.96 13.15
N ASP A 367 8.87 6.01 13.37
CA ASP A 367 8.02 7.12 12.93
C ASP A 367 8.47 8.47 13.51
N ASP A 368 9.03 8.46 14.73
CA ASP A 368 9.49 9.66 15.42
C ASP A 368 10.90 10.09 15.00
N LEU A 369 11.70 9.23 14.33
CA LEU A 369 13.05 9.58 13.88
C LEU A 369 13.06 10.76 12.89
N THR A 370 12.07 10.83 11.98
CA THR A 370 11.90 11.98 11.07
C THR A 370 11.74 13.28 11.86
N THR A 371 10.89 13.22 12.88
CA THR A 371 10.55 14.36 13.73
C THR A 371 11.77 14.79 14.55
N ILE A 372 12.50 13.84 15.15
CA ILE A 372 13.72 14.12 15.92
C ILE A 372 14.80 14.73 15.02
N PHE A 373 14.96 14.23 13.80
CA PHE A 373 15.91 14.77 12.83
C PHE A 373 15.61 16.24 12.50
N PHE A 374 14.35 16.57 12.19
CA PHE A 374 13.95 17.95 11.92
C PHE A 374 14.01 18.85 13.17
N MET A 375 13.66 18.32 14.35
CA MET A 375 13.83 19.05 15.62
C MET A 375 15.29 19.44 15.86
N LYS A 376 16.22 18.54 15.53
CA LYS A 376 17.65 18.83 15.63
C LYS A 376 18.10 19.85 14.60
N LEU A 377 17.66 19.70 13.35
CA LEU A 377 18.03 20.58 12.25
C LEU A 377 17.57 22.03 12.46
N PHE A 378 16.31 22.21 12.89
CA PHE A 378 15.72 23.54 13.08
C PHE A 378 15.85 24.08 14.50
N ARG A 379 16.27 23.24 15.47
CA ARG A 379 16.29 23.56 16.91
C ARG A 379 14.93 24.00 17.47
N VAL A 380 13.84 23.54 16.85
CA VAL A 380 12.45 23.84 17.26
C VAL A 380 11.72 22.55 17.57
N ARG A 381 10.93 22.54 18.64
CA ARG A 381 10.10 21.40 19.03
C ARG A 381 8.74 21.48 18.33
N PHE A 382 8.56 20.71 17.27
CA PHE A 382 7.30 20.64 16.51
C PHE A 382 6.23 19.72 17.15
N ARG A 383 6.66 18.71 17.91
CA ARG A 383 5.81 17.66 18.51
C ARG A 383 6.44 17.15 19.80
N ASN A 384 5.66 16.55 20.69
CA ASN A 384 6.23 15.82 21.84
C ASN A 384 6.58 14.40 21.40
N VAL A 385 7.86 14.06 21.47
CA VAL A 385 8.42 12.75 21.10
C VAL A 385 9.06 12.14 22.34
N TYR A 386 8.85 10.84 22.55
CA TYR A 386 9.38 10.12 23.69
C TYR A 386 10.39 9.05 23.26
N ALA A 387 11.43 8.85 24.06
CA ALA A 387 12.42 7.79 23.89
C ALA A 387 12.64 7.08 25.22
N TYR A 388 12.99 5.80 25.17
CA TYR A 388 13.30 5.03 26.38
C TYR A 388 14.80 4.88 26.52
N ASP A 389 15.32 5.09 27.73
CA ASP A 389 16.74 4.87 28.00
C ASP A 389 17.01 3.35 28.06
N VAL A 390 18.09 2.92 27.43
CA VAL A 390 18.53 1.51 27.37
C VAL A 390 19.72 1.36 28.31
N ASP A 391 19.60 0.45 29.28
CA ASP A 391 20.65 0.13 30.25
C ASP A 391 21.10 -1.32 30.07
N GLY A 392 22.13 -1.50 29.24
CA GLY A 392 22.66 -2.83 28.91
C GLY A 392 21.60 -3.72 28.25
N TYR A 393 21.04 -4.65 29.02
CA TYR A 393 20.06 -5.64 28.57
C TYR A 393 18.60 -5.29 28.88
N SER A 394 18.34 -4.22 29.62
CA SER A 394 17.00 -3.77 29.98
C SER A 394 16.66 -2.42 29.35
N VAL A 395 15.37 -2.22 29.09
CA VAL A 395 14.81 -0.94 28.66
C VAL A 395 14.11 -0.35 29.88
N GLN A 396 14.40 0.92 30.19
CA GLN A 396 13.73 1.59 31.30
C GLN A 396 12.23 1.76 31.00
N GLU A 397 11.38 1.55 32.01
CA GLU A 397 9.92 1.67 31.85
C GLU A 397 9.45 3.12 31.70
N MET A 398 10.24 4.09 32.17
CA MET A 398 9.93 5.51 32.09
C MET A 398 10.37 6.12 30.76
N ALA A 399 9.40 6.54 29.96
CA ALA A 399 9.67 7.25 28.71
C ALA A 399 10.16 8.68 28.98
N ARG A 400 11.27 9.07 28.34
CA ARG A 400 11.87 10.40 28.44
C ARG A 400 11.45 11.27 27.26
N LEU A 401 11.04 12.51 27.55
CA LEU A 401 10.74 13.50 26.50
C LEU A 401 12.02 13.94 25.78
N VAL A 402 12.02 13.89 24.44
CA VAL A 402 13.14 14.25 23.59
C VAL A 402 13.13 15.75 23.32
N TYR A 403 14.27 16.40 23.57
CA TYR A 403 14.56 17.79 23.21
C TYR A 403 15.60 17.84 22.09
N PRO A 404 15.74 18.99 21.38
CA PRO A 404 16.76 19.17 20.36
C PRO A 404 18.19 18.84 20.85
N ASP A 405 18.46 19.00 22.14
CA ASP A 405 19.78 18.74 22.72
C ASP A 405 19.93 17.32 23.32
N THR A 406 18.86 16.52 23.38
CA THR A 406 18.88 15.19 24.00
C THR A 406 19.69 14.18 23.20
N MET A 407 19.63 14.24 21.86
CA MET A 407 20.36 13.33 20.97
C MET A 407 21.35 14.11 20.09
N SER A 408 22.52 13.54 19.87
CA SER A 408 23.50 14.04 18.91
C SER A 408 23.23 13.48 17.50
N TYR A 409 23.73 14.15 16.46
CA TYR A 409 23.67 13.59 15.10
C TYR A 409 24.36 12.22 15.03
N ARG A 410 25.45 12.04 15.78
CA ARG A 410 26.13 10.75 15.87
C ARG A 410 25.20 9.67 16.42
N ASP A 411 24.33 10.01 17.37
CA ASP A 411 23.35 9.07 17.91
C ASP A 411 22.33 8.65 16.84
N LEU A 412 21.81 9.62 16.06
CA LEU A 412 20.85 9.39 14.98
C LEU A 412 21.41 8.58 13.80
N PHE A 413 22.71 8.74 13.49
CA PHE A 413 23.39 7.93 12.46
C PHE A 413 23.94 6.61 13.01
N SER A 414 23.73 6.32 14.28
CA SER A 414 24.25 5.12 14.96
C SER A 414 23.15 4.15 15.36
N LEU A 415 22.27 3.83 14.41
CA LEU A 415 21.13 2.98 14.65
C LEU A 415 21.52 1.50 14.70
N SER A 416 20.94 0.77 15.65
CA SER A 416 21.10 -0.68 15.83
C SER A 416 19.79 -1.31 16.29
N ILE A 417 19.68 -2.62 16.09
CA ILE A 417 18.53 -3.46 16.48
C ILE A 417 18.88 -4.46 17.58
N HIS A 418 20.17 -4.67 17.80
CA HIS A 418 20.66 -5.53 18.86
C HIS A 418 20.78 -4.72 20.15
N ILE A 419 20.07 -5.17 21.18
CA ILE A 419 20.34 -4.79 22.57
C ILE A 419 21.66 -5.46 23.02
N LEU A 420 21.96 -6.61 22.43
CA LEU A 420 23.06 -7.51 22.80
C LEU A 420 24.15 -7.51 21.72
N THR A 421 25.14 -6.62 21.84
CA THR A 421 26.55 -6.69 21.34
C THR A 421 27.10 -5.29 21.17
#